data_AF-A0A7S3TVF3-F1
#
_entry.id   AF-A0A7S3TVF3-F1
#
_cell.length_a   1.000
_cell.length_b   1.000
_cell.length_c   1.000
_cell.angle_alpha   90.00
_cell.angle_beta   90.00
_cell.angle_gamma   90.00
#
_symmetry.space_group_name_H-M   'P 1'
#
loop_
_entity.id
_entity.type
_entity.pdbx_description
1 polymer ?
#
loop_
_entity_poly.entity_id
_entity_poly.type
_entity_poly.pdbx_seq_one_letter_code
_entity_poly.pdbx_strand_id
1 'polypeptide(L)'
;RLRQTLAPGGSRVEVLNRVRAELGRRTEDDELAALISSMLAPDPAERPEAAAVADALSELLNVRTCVLCHCPAPRDSGLECGATEGHFACDDCFSLHIERFEALCGEGGPSVKCCASFMGCEARFTFQDVARHAAPSAFAKLQDNIEDQRDVSVEHKFEQWKAEFVAKSEMERRALTTRQQIEQMMELRCPKCRHVFDAFDGC
;
A
#
# COMPACT_ATOMS: atom_id res chain seq x y z
N ARG A 1 32.92 -0.71 13.99
CA ARG A 1 32.84 0.43 14.93
C ARG A 1 32.62 1.70 14.11
N LEU A 2 31.39 2.21 14.12
CA LEU A 2 30.96 3.60 13.84
C LEU A 2 29.44 3.54 13.59
N ARG A 3 28.69 3.22 14.67
CA ARG A 3 27.27 3.60 14.76
C ARG A 3 27.30 4.99 15.39
N GLN A 4 27.13 6.04 14.59
CA GLN A 4 26.73 7.32 15.14
C GLN A 4 25.21 7.39 15.09
N THR A 5 24.67 7.29 16.30
CA THR A 5 23.30 7.57 16.70
C THR A 5 22.88 8.95 16.18
N LEU A 6 21.92 8.98 15.25
CA LEU A 6 21.18 10.20 14.92
C LEU A 6 20.24 10.50 16.09
N ALA A 7 20.50 11.61 16.78
CA ALA A 7 19.60 12.13 17.81
C ALA A 7 18.36 12.75 17.14
N PRO A 8 17.13 12.46 17.59
CA PRO A 8 15.94 13.13 17.11
C PRO A 8 15.79 14.46 17.86
N GLY A 9 15.75 15.59 17.14
CA GLY A 9 15.48 16.89 17.77
C GLY A 9 16.25 18.10 17.23
N GLY A 10 16.83 18.04 16.03
CA GLY A 10 17.36 19.25 15.40
C GLY A 10 16.22 20.21 15.07
N SER A 11 16.29 21.44 15.56
CA SER A 11 15.33 22.49 15.19
C SER A 11 15.30 22.63 13.67
N ARG A 12 14.14 22.90 13.05
CA ARG A 12 14.01 23.17 11.61
C ARG A 12 15.04 24.21 11.12
N VAL A 13 15.41 25.14 11.99
CA VAL A 13 16.46 26.15 11.74
C VAL A 13 17.86 25.53 11.64
N GLU A 14 18.18 24.52 12.44
CA GLU A 14 19.46 23.80 12.39
C GLU A 14 19.58 22.92 11.16
N VAL A 15 18.47 22.30 10.70
CA VAL A 15 18.44 21.56 9.43
C VAL A 15 18.67 22.52 8.27
N LEU A 16 17.95 23.65 8.22
CA LEU A 16 18.15 24.67 7.19
C LEU A 16 19.57 25.26 7.20
N ASN A 17 20.14 25.51 8.38
CA ASN A 17 21.51 26.01 8.49
C ASN A 17 22.55 24.95 8.07
N ARG A 18 22.29 23.66 8.29
CA ARG A 18 23.15 22.57 7.83
C ARG A 18 23.09 22.41 6.32
N VAL A 19 21.89 22.46 5.73
CA VAL A 19 21.71 22.52 4.27
C VAL A 19 22.43 23.74 3.70
N ARG A 20 22.27 24.92 4.30
CA ARG A 20 22.97 26.15 3.88
C ARG A 20 24.49 26.05 3.97
N ALA A 21 25.02 25.42 5.02
CA ALA A 21 26.45 25.22 5.21
C ALA A 21 27.03 24.15 4.28
N GLU A 22 26.23 23.15 3.90
CA GLU A 22 26.63 22.13 2.93
C GLU A 22 26.54 22.66 1.50
N LEU A 23 25.52 23.47 1.19
CA LEU A 23 25.43 24.25 -0.05
C LEU A 23 26.60 25.21 -0.19
N GLY A 24 26.95 25.95 0.87
CA GLY A 24 28.11 26.84 0.89
C GLY A 24 29.48 26.15 0.76
N ARG A 25 29.55 24.83 1.01
CA ARG A 25 30.75 24.01 0.80
C ARG A 25 30.81 23.37 -0.59
N ARG A 26 29.67 23.24 -1.28
CA ARG A 26 29.57 22.75 -2.67
C ARG A 26 29.58 23.88 -3.71
N THR A 27 29.40 25.14 -3.32
CA THR A 27 29.47 26.32 -4.20
C THR A 27 30.86 26.62 -4.80
N GLU A 28 31.77 25.65 -4.87
CA GLU A 28 32.89 25.65 -5.83
C GLU A 28 32.51 24.92 -7.15
N ASP A 29 31.23 24.57 -7.36
CA ASP A 29 30.74 23.83 -8.53
C ASP A 29 30.65 24.69 -9.80
N ASP A 30 31.58 24.44 -10.73
CA ASP A 30 31.58 24.96 -12.11
C ASP A 30 30.22 24.81 -12.81
N GLU A 31 29.43 23.80 -12.45
CA GLU A 31 28.11 23.51 -13.01
C GLU A 31 27.03 24.53 -12.59
N LEU A 32 27.02 24.98 -11.33
CA LEU A 32 26.10 26.01 -10.88
C LEU A 32 26.46 27.37 -11.50
N ALA A 33 27.75 27.67 -11.60
CA ALA A 33 28.24 28.86 -12.27
C ALA A 33 27.91 28.85 -13.78
N ALA A 34 28.01 27.69 -14.44
CA ALA A 34 27.62 27.51 -15.83
C ALA A 34 26.11 27.70 -16.04
N LEU A 35 25.28 27.18 -15.13
CA LEU A 35 23.83 27.37 -15.17
C LEU A 35 23.44 28.84 -14.97
N ILE A 36 24.05 29.54 -14.00
CA ILE A 36 23.81 30.98 -13.80
C ILE A 36 24.24 31.76 -15.05
N SER A 37 25.38 31.39 -15.66
CA SER A 37 25.88 32.02 -16.88
C SER A 37 24.92 31.83 -18.07
N SER A 38 24.32 30.65 -18.24
CA SER A 38 23.35 30.40 -19.31
C SER A 38 22.02 31.14 -19.09
N MET A 39 21.56 31.26 -17.84
CA MET A 39 20.38 32.08 -17.50
C MET A 39 20.58 33.57 -17.79
N LEU A 40 21.83 34.05 -17.68
CA LEU A 40 22.21 35.44 -17.90
C LEU A 40 22.73 35.70 -19.33
N ALA A 41 22.50 34.78 -20.27
CA ALA A 41 22.94 34.93 -21.66
C ALA A 41 22.48 36.29 -22.25
N PRO A 42 23.35 37.00 -23.01
CA PRO A 42 22.99 38.28 -23.62
C PRO A 42 21.81 38.19 -24.58
N ASP A 43 21.74 37.10 -25.35
CA ASP A 43 20.60 36.79 -26.22
C ASP A 43 19.49 36.08 -25.40
N PRO A 44 18.27 36.66 -25.32
CA PRO A 44 17.14 36.00 -24.68
C PRO A 44 16.76 34.64 -25.30
N ALA A 45 17.06 34.42 -26.59
CA ALA A 45 16.76 33.16 -27.27
C ALA A 45 17.68 32.00 -26.83
N GLU A 46 18.85 32.32 -26.26
CA GLU A 46 19.82 31.34 -25.73
C GLU A 46 19.55 30.99 -24.27
N ARG A 47 18.64 31.71 -23.58
CA ARG A 47 18.34 31.45 -22.17
C ARG A 47 17.48 30.19 -22.03
N PRO A 48 17.80 29.32 -21.07
CA PRO A 48 16.99 28.15 -20.80
C PRO A 48 15.60 28.54 -20.28
N GLU A 49 14.62 27.69 -20.57
CA GLU A 49 13.27 27.83 -20.02
C GLU A 49 13.29 27.68 -18.49
N ALA A 50 12.36 28.37 -17.81
CA ALA A 50 12.28 28.36 -16.35
C ALA A 50 12.11 26.94 -15.77
N ALA A 51 11.39 26.06 -16.47
CA ALA A 51 11.24 24.66 -16.08
C ALA A 51 12.58 23.92 -16.12
N ALA A 52 13.35 24.08 -17.20
CA ALA A 52 14.67 23.45 -17.35
C ALA A 52 15.67 23.94 -16.28
N VAL A 53 15.61 25.23 -15.91
CA VAL A 53 16.43 25.78 -14.82
C VAL A 53 16.02 25.16 -13.47
N ALA A 54 14.72 25.05 -13.21
CA ALA A 54 14.21 24.49 -11.96
C ALA A 54 14.64 23.02 -11.79
N ASP A 55 14.62 22.23 -12.88
CA ASP A 55 15.09 20.85 -12.88
C ASP A 55 16.60 20.75 -12.66
N ALA A 56 17.39 21.57 -13.37
CA ALA A 56 18.83 21.60 -13.21
C ALA A 56 19.26 22.01 -11.78
N LEU A 57 18.61 23.03 -11.21
CA LEU A 57 18.85 23.44 -9.82
C LEU A 57 18.42 22.36 -8.82
N SER A 58 17.32 21.65 -9.07
CA SER A 58 16.87 20.56 -8.20
C SER A 58 17.90 19.43 -8.13
N GLU A 59 18.49 19.07 -9.27
CA GLU A 59 19.55 18.05 -9.34
C GLU A 59 20.85 18.54 -8.70
N LEU A 60 21.35 19.73 -9.06
CA LEU A 60 22.58 20.31 -8.51
C LEU A 60 22.53 20.45 -6.98
N LEU A 61 21.38 20.90 -6.47
CA LEU A 61 21.20 21.12 -5.03
C LEU A 61 20.76 19.86 -4.29
N ASN A 62 20.45 18.77 -5.01
CA ASN A 62 19.84 17.55 -4.48
C ASN A 62 18.59 17.84 -3.63
N VAL A 63 17.73 18.74 -4.12
CA VAL A 63 16.51 19.21 -3.47
C VAL A 63 15.31 18.95 -4.37
N ARG A 64 14.21 18.49 -3.79
CA ARG A 64 12.92 18.34 -4.47
C ARG A 64 11.82 19.06 -3.72
N THR A 65 10.82 19.52 -4.47
CA THR A 65 9.64 20.20 -3.89
C THR A 65 8.58 19.17 -3.57
N CYS A 66 8.14 19.14 -2.31
CA CYS A 66 7.08 18.22 -1.90
C CYS A 66 5.75 18.56 -2.56
N VAL A 67 5.08 17.58 -3.15
CA VAL A 67 3.77 17.74 -3.81
C VAL A 67 2.63 18.09 -2.84
N LEU A 68 2.80 17.80 -1.54
CA LEU A 68 1.76 18.01 -0.52
C LEU A 68 1.89 19.37 0.20
N CYS A 69 3.10 19.76 0.60
CA CYS A 69 3.33 21.00 1.35
C CYS A 69 4.03 22.11 0.54
N HIS A 70 4.43 21.81 -0.70
CA HIS A 70 5.17 22.71 -1.59
C HIS A 70 6.48 23.27 -1.01
N CYS A 71 7.00 22.65 0.04
CA CYS A 71 8.27 23.02 0.64
C CYS A 71 9.42 22.26 -0.05
N PRO A 72 10.56 22.92 -0.30
CA PRO A 72 11.78 22.25 -0.75
C PRO A 72 12.35 21.39 0.39
N ALA A 73 12.72 20.16 0.09
CA ALA A 73 13.42 19.27 1.00
C ALA A 73 14.56 18.54 0.27
N PRO A 74 15.62 18.12 1.00
CA PRO A 74 16.64 17.24 0.43
C PRO A 74 16.01 15.98 -0.15
N ARG A 75 16.52 15.50 -1.28
CA ARG A 75 15.97 14.33 -2.00
C ARG A 75 16.02 13.05 -1.16
N ASP A 76 16.97 12.95 -0.23
CA ASP A 76 17.13 11.83 0.70
C ASP A 76 16.18 11.91 1.92
N SER A 77 15.54 13.06 2.14
CA SER A 77 14.58 13.31 3.24
C SER A 77 13.12 13.19 2.75
N GLY A 78 12.90 12.31 1.78
CA GLY A 78 11.59 12.06 1.20
C GLY A 78 11.65 10.92 0.19
N LEU A 79 10.49 10.63 -0.38
CA LEU A 79 10.30 9.54 -1.31
C LEU A 79 9.73 10.06 -2.62
N GLU A 80 10.36 9.66 -3.73
CA GLU A 80 9.97 10.00 -5.09
C GLU A 80 9.32 8.79 -5.76
N CYS A 81 8.15 8.99 -6.39
CA CYS A 81 7.48 7.90 -7.09
C CYS A 81 8.20 7.56 -8.42
N GLY A 82 8.14 6.29 -8.81
CA GLY A 82 8.73 5.83 -10.09
C GLY A 82 7.91 6.17 -11.34
N ALA A 83 6.94 7.09 -11.25
CA ALA A 83 6.17 7.55 -12.41
C ALA A 83 6.98 8.58 -13.22
N THR A 84 6.53 8.86 -14.45
CA THR A 84 7.14 9.87 -15.33
C THR A 84 7.17 11.27 -14.71
N GLU A 85 6.20 11.59 -13.85
CA GLU A 85 6.10 12.90 -13.20
C GLU A 85 6.97 13.04 -11.93
N GLY A 86 7.56 11.94 -11.42
CA GLY A 86 8.50 12.01 -10.30
C GLY A 86 7.94 12.69 -9.04
N HIS A 87 6.71 12.33 -8.62
CA HIS A 87 6.09 12.98 -7.46
C HIS A 87 6.90 12.73 -6.19
N PHE A 88 7.41 13.81 -5.60
CA PHE A 88 8.18 13.76 -4.37
C PHE A 88 7.32 14.14 -3.15
N ALA A 89 7.43 13.36 -2.08
CA ALA A 89 6.85 13.67 -0.78
C ALA A 89 7.96 13.67 0.29
N CYS A 90 8.08 14.75 1.07
CA CYS A 90 8.99 14.75 2.22
C CYS A 90 8.50 13.75 3.28
N ASP A 91 9.41 13.26 4.12
CA ASP A 91 9.14 12.21 5.11
C ASP A 91 7.93 12.53 6.02
N ASP A 92 7.79 13.79 6.45
CA ASP A 92 6.67 14.23 7.29
C ASP A 92 5.32 14.09 6.57
N CYS A 93 5.23 14.61 5.35
CA CYS A 93 4.00 14.55 4.56
C CYS A 93 3.69 13.11 4.10
N PHE A 94 4.73 12.34 3.79
CA PHE A 94 4.60 10.92 3.46
C PHE A 94 4.09 10.10 4.65
N SER A 95 4.58 10.39 5.86
CA SER A 95 4.10 9.76 7.09
C SER A 95 2.62 10.04 7.34
N LEU A 96 2.19 11.30 7.18
CA LEU A 96 0.78 11.68 7.30
C LEU A 96 -0.09 11.01 6.23
N HIS A 97 0.44 10.82 5.02
CA HIS A 97 -0.26 10.10 3.96
C HIS A 97 -0.50 8.63 4.34
N ILE A 98 0.49 7.97 4.93
CA ILE A 98 0.36 6.58 5.42
C ILE A 98 -0.67 6.49 6.55
N GLU A 99 -0.67 7.44 7.47
CA GLU A 99 -1.62 7.46 8.60
C GLU A 99 -3.08 7.64 8.17
N ARG A 100 -3.35 8.15 6.96
CA ARG A 100 -4.71 8.35 6.46
C ARG A 100 -5.36 7.06 5.94
N PHE A 101 -4.68 5.91 5.99
CA PHE A 101 -5.17 4.56 5.67
C PHE A 101 -5.68 4.30 4.24
N GLU A 102 -6.09 5.33 3.50
CA GLU A 102 -6.48 5.30 2.08
C GLU A 102 -5.30 4.94 1.15
N ALA A 103 -4.08 4.98 1.68
CA ALA A 103 -2.85 4.71 0.96
C ALA A 103 -2.60 3.20 0.72
N LEU A 104 -3.28 2.30 1.45
CA LEU A 104 -3.10 0.85 1.30
C LEU A 104 -3.77 0.32 0.01
N CYS A 105 -3.00 -0.41 -0.81
CA CYS A 105 -3.55 -1.22 -1.90
C CYS A 105 -3.73 -2.68 -1.45
N GLY A 106 -4.94 -3.22 -1.58
CA GLY A 106 -5.24 -4.63 -1.27
C GLY A 106 -5.04 -5.60 -2.45
N GLU A 107 -5.03 -5.13 -3.68
CA GLU A 107 -4.91 -6.01 -4.87
C GLU A 107 -3.43 -6.17 -5.26
N GLY A 108 -2.86 -7.34 -5.01
CA GLY A 108 -1.52 -7.74 -5.47
C GLY A 108 -0.41 -7.76 -4.41
N GLY A 109 -0.71 -7.44 -3.16
CA GLY A 109 0.23 -7.47 -2.04
C GLY A 109 0.39 -6.11 -1.33
N PRO A 110 1.09 -6.07 -0.19
CA PRO A 110 1.18 -4.88 0.65
C PRO A 110 2.02 -3.80 -0.05
N SER A 111 1.34 -2.84 -0.65
CA SER A 111 1.95 -1.70 -1.33
C SER A 111 1.20 -0.42 -0.99
N VAL A 112 1.92 0.70 -1.02
CA VAL A 112 1.39 2.02 -0.64
C VAL A 112 1.28 2.90 -1.87
N LYS A 113 0.12 3.50 -2.11
CA LYS A 113 -0.12 4.40 -3.25
C LYS A 113 0.72 5.67 -3.13
N CYS A 114 1.13 6.19 -4.28
CA CYS A 114 1.69 7.54 -4.36
C CYS A 114 0.78 8.57 -3.69
N CYS A 115 1.36 9.57 -3.04
CA CYS A 115 0.62 10.70 -2.45
C CYS A 115 -0.20 11.46 -3.50
N ALA A 116 0.20 11.41 -4.77
CA ALA A 116 -0.49 12.00 -5.91
C ALA A 116 -1.53 11.06 -6.55
N SER A 117 -1.94 9.97 -5.89
CA SER A 117 -2.93 9.04 -6.46
C SER A 117 -4.28 9.71 -6.74
N PHE A 118 -4.66 10.72 -5.95
CA PHE A 118 -5.87 11.51 -6.19
C PHE A 118 -5.79 12.35 -7.49
N MET A 119 -4.59 12.54 -8.03
CA MET A 119 -4.35 13.20 -9.32
C MET A 119 -4.17 12.19 -10.47
N GLY A 120 -4.41 10.90 -10.23
CA GLY A 120 -4.29 9.84 -11.24
C GLY A 120 -2.94 9.12 -11.28
N CYS A 121 -2.06 9.34 -10.31
CA CYS A 121 -0.79 8.61 -10.24
C CYS A 121 -1.01 7.16 -9.78
N GLU A 122 -0.62 6.19 -10.61
CA GLU A 122 -0.73 4.75 -10.32
C GLU A 122 0.52 4.15 -9.67
N ALA A 123 1.56 4.96 -9.43
CA ALA A 123 2.79 4.49 -8.81
C ALA A 123 2.54 3.97 -7.40
N ARG A 124 3.31 2.94 -7.04
CA ARG A 124 3.23 2.25 -5.75
C ARG A 124 4.61 2.17 -5.14
N PHE A 125 4.66 2.34 -3.83
CA PHE A 125 5.87 2.19 -3.03
C PHE A 125 5.94 0.80 -2.41
N THR A 126 7.15 0.27 -2.34
CA THR A 126 7.40 -1.00 -1.66
C THR A 126 7.38 -0.78 -0.15
N PHE A 127 7.15 -1.86 0.61
CA PHE A 127 7.21 -1.80 2.07
C PHE A 127 8.59 -1.38 2.61
N GLN A 128 9.66 -1.66 1.87
CA GLN A 128 11.02 -1.26 2.24
C GLN A 128 11.21 0.26 2.12
N ASP A 129 10.68 0.85 1.04
CA ASP A 129 10.72 2.31 0.86
C ASP A 129 9.91 3.00 1.95
N VAL A 130 8.73 2.45 2.24
CA VAL A 130 7.85 2.95 3.29
C VAL A 130 8.53 2.89 4.66
N ALA A 131 9.16 1.76 5.01
CA ALA A 131 9.87 1.60 6.28
C ALA A 131 11.06 2.55 6.44
N ARG A 132 11.67 2.99 5.32
CA ARG A 132 12.81 3.91 5.34
C ARG A 132 12.40 5.37 5.57
N HIS A 133 11.28 5.78 4.98
CA HIS A 133 10.88 7.20 4.92
C HIS A 133 9.71 7.55 5.83
N ALA A 134 8.90 6.58 6.23
CA ALA A 134 7.81 6.82 7.17
C ALA A 134 8.34 6.95 8.60
N ALA A 135 7.70 7.82 9.38
CA ALA A 135 7.88 7.86 10.82
C ALA A 135 7.57 6.47 11.41
N PRO A 136 8.34 6.00 12.42
CA PRO A 136 8.14 4.67 13.00
C PRO A 136 6.71 4.41 13.49
N SER A 137 6.02 5.44 14.01
CA SER A 137 4.62 5.34 14.44
C SER A 137 3.65 5.18 13.28
N ALA A 138 3.89 5.86 12.15
CA ALA A 138 3.07 5.73 10.95
C ALA A 138 3.27 4.34 10.32
N PHE A 139 4.52 3.85 10.29
CA PHE A 139 4.83 2.51 9.81
C PHE A 139 4.23 1.40 10.69
N ALA A 140 4.29 1.53 12.01
CA ALA A 140 3.67 0.58 12.93
C ALA A 140 2.15 0.50 12.70
N LYS A 141 1.47 1.66 12.62
CA LYS A 141 0.04 1.71 12.26
C LYS A 141 -0.24 1.01 10.93
N LEU A 142 0.61 1.20 9.92
CA LEU A 142 0.45 0.53 8.64
C LEU A 142 0.52 -1.00 8.78
N GLN A 143 1.45 -1.51 9.61
CA GLN A 143 1.59 -2.94 9.88
C GLN A 143 0.36 -3.49 10.59
N ASP A 144 -0.11 -2.82 11.64
CA ASP A 144 -1.30 -3.21 12.40
C ASP A 144 -2.52 -3.32 11.48
N ASN A 145 -2.72 -2.35 10.59
CA ASN A 145 -3.85 -2.39 9.64
C ASN A 145 -3.76 -3.52 8.62
N ILE A 146 -2.56 -3.90 8.21
CA ILE A 146 -2.38 -5.07 7.32
C ILE A 146 -2.73 -6.34 8.07
N GLU A 147 -2.38 -6.45 9.34
CA GLU A 147 -2.76 -7.58 10.19
C GLU A 147 -4.28 -7.64 10.37
N ASP A 148 -4.91 -6.52 10.73
CA ASP A 148 -6.38 -6.42 10.87
C ASP A 148 -7.10 -6.82 9.57
N GLN A 149 -6.65 -6.35 8.40
CA GLN A 149 -7.23 -6.74 7.11
C GLN A 149 -7.07 -8.23 6.81
N ARG A 150 -5.96 -8.84 7.24
CA ARG A 150 -5.73 -10.29 7.07
C ARG A 150 -6.66 -11.07 7.97
N ASP A 151 -6.84 -10.65 9.22
CA ASP A 151 -7.72 -11.32 10.18
C ASP A 151 -9.18 -11.27 9.71
N VAL A 152 -9.65 -10.11 9.23
CA VAL A 152 -10.99 -9.97 8.62
C VAL A 152 -11.14 -10.88 7.39
N SER A 153 -10.11 -10.99 6.55
CA SER A 153 -10.14 -11.88 5.38
C SER A 153 -10.20 -13.36 5.77
N VAL A 154 -9.48 -13.76 6.82
CA VAL A 154 -9.49 -15.14 7.35
C VAL A 154 -10.84 -15.46 7.97
N GLU A 155 -11.40 -14.56 8.79
CA GLU A 155 -12.71 -14.71 9.40
C GLU A 155 -13.81 -14.84 8.35
N HIS A 156 -13.77 -14.01 7.30
CA HIS A 156 -14.71 -14.11 6.20
C HIS A 156 -14.64 -15.48 5.48
N LYS A 157 -13.43 -15.99 5.21
CA LYS A 157 -13.24 -17.32 4.62
C LYS A 157 -13.72 -18.44 5.54
N PHE A 158 -13.51 -18.29 6.84
CA PHE A 158 -13.97 -19.26 7.84
C PHE A 158 -15.51 -19.32 7.89
N GLU A 159 -16.19 -18.18 7.90
CA GLU A 159 -17.65 -18.14 7.88
C GLU A 159 -18.22 -18.66 6.55
N GLN A 160 -17.57 -18.39 5.40
CA GLN A 160 -17.94 -19.02 4.13
C GLN A 160 -17.83 -20.55 4.19
N TRP A 161 -16.70 -21.07 4.67
CA TRP A 161 -16.47 -22.51 4.80
C TRP A 161 -17.49 -23.17 5.73
N LYS A 162 -17.81 -22.52 6.84
CA LYS A 162 -18.82 -22.99 7.80
C LYS A 162 -20.21 -23.03 7.17
N ALA A 163 -20.59 -22.02 6.39
CA ALA A 163 -21.85 -22.00 5.68
C ALA A 163 -21.94 -23.15 4.64
N GLU A 164 -20.88 -23.40 3.89
CA GLU A 164 -20.79 -24.51 2.95
C GLU A 164 -20.89 -25.87 3.65
N PHE A 165 -20.21 -26.02 4.78
CA PHE A 165 -20.23 -27.24 5.57
C PHE A 165 -21.64 -27.55 6.10
N VAL A 166 -22.33 -26.53 6.64
CA VAL A 166 -23.72 -26.67 7.11
C VAL A 166 -24.64 -27.03 5.95
N ALA A 167 -24.53 -26.35 4.80
CA ALA A 167 -25.34 -26.64 3.61
C ALA A 167 -25.14 -28.09 3.13
N LYS A 168 -23.90 -28.58 3.11
CA LYS A 168 -23.59 -29.97 2.75
C LYS A 168 -24.16 -30.96 3.75
N SER A 169 -24.01 -30.69 5.05
CA SER A 169 -24.58 -31.54 6.11
C SER A 169 -26.10 -31.61 6.03
N GLU A 170 -26.77 -30.51 5.72
CA GLU A 170 -28.22 -30.50 5.52
C GLU A 170 -28.64 -31.33 4.31
N MET A 171 -27.91 -31.21 3.20
CA MET A 171 -28.16 -31.99 1.99
C MET A 171 -28.03 -33.49 2.26
N GLU A 172 -26.97 -33.91 2.96
CA GLU A 172 -26.76 -35.31 3.36
C GLU A 172 -27.89 -35.81 4.27
N ARG A 173 -28.33 -35.01 5.25
CA ARG A 173 -29.45 -35.36 6.13
C ARG A 173 -30.76 -35.54 5.36
N ARG A 174 -31.02 -34.67 4.38
CA ARG A 174 -32.20 -34.79 3.49
C ARG A 174 -32.11 -36.06 2.65
N ALA A 175 -30.95 -36.36 2.07
CA ALA A 175 -30.73 -37.57 1.29
C ALA A 175 -30.93 -38.85 2.12
N LEU A 176 -30.43 -38.90 3.34
CA LEU A 176 -30.66 -40.02 4.26
C LEU A 176 -32.13 -40.20 4.61
N THR A 177 -32.84 -39.10 4.86
CA THR A 177 -34.29 -39.12 5.15
C THR A 177 -35.07 -39.66 3.94
N THR A 178 -34.77 -39.18 2.73
CA THR A 178 -35.39 -39.68 1.50
C THR A 178 -35.08 -41.16 1.26
N ARG A 179 -33.85 -41.60 1.52
CA ARG A 179 -33.49 -43.01 1.41
C ARG A 179 -34.30 -43.89 2.36
N GLN A 180 -34.44 -43.48 3.62
CA GLN A 180 -35.27 -44.21 4.59
C GLN A 180 -36.74 -44.28 4.15
N GLN A 181 -37.28 -43.20 3.58
CA GLN A 181 -38.65 -43.20 3.03
C GLN A 181 -38.80 -44.17 1.84
N ILE A 182 -37.80 -44.23 0.95
CA ILE A 182 -37.79 -45.19 -0.16
C ILE A 182 -37.71 -46.64 0.36
N GLU A 183 -36.81 -46.92 1.31
CA GLU A 183 -36.69 -48.24 1.94
C GLU A 183 -38.02 -48.66 2.59
N GLN A 184 -38.72 -47.77 3.28
CA GLN A 184 -40.05 -48.03 3.86
C GLN A 184 -41.15 -48.29 2.82
N MET A 185 -41.09 -47.66 1.63
CA MET A 185 -42.03 -47.94 0.53
C MET A 185 -41.73 -49.26 -0.18
N MET A 186 -40.44 -49.62 -0.28
CA MET A 186 -39.99 -50.86 -0.92
C MET A 186 -40.22 -52.09 -0.03
N GLU A 187 -40.18 -51.92 1.28
CA GLU A 187 -40.73 -52.88 2.24
C GLU A 187 -42.26 -52.88 2.14
N LEU A 188 -42.81 -53.49 1.09
CA LEU A 188 -44.24 -53.74 0.99
C LEU A 188 -44.64 -54.57 2.21
N ARG A 189 -45.39 -53.96 3.12
CA ARG A 189 -45.91 -54.60 4.33
C ARG A 189 -47.40 -54.80 4.18
N CYS A 190 -47.91 -55.94 4.65
CA CYS A 190 -49.35 -56.15 4.70
C CYS A 190 -50.00 -55.11 5.65
N PRO A 191 -51.00 -54.34 5.22
CA PRO A 191 -51.67 -53.33 6.07
C PRO A 191 -52.41 -53.95 7.26
N LYS A 192 -52.69 -55.26 7.23
CA LYS A 192 -53.42 -55.99 8.27
C LYS A 192 -52.51 -56.55 9.36
N CYS A 193 -51.34 -57.10 9.01
CA CYS A 193 -50.43 -57.77 9.96
C CYS A 193 -49.00 -57.18 10.03
N ARG A 194 -48.67 -56.22 9.17
CA ARG A 194 -47.36 -55.51 9.07
C ARG A 194 -46.13 -56.36 8.74
N HIS A 195 -46.29 -57.63 8.34
CA HIS A 195 -45.19 -58.45 7.80
C HIS A 195 -44.74 -57.94 6.43
N VAL A 196 -43.42 -58.00 6.19
CA VAL A 196 -42.78 -57.68 4.91
C VAL A 196 -42.99 -58.86 3.95
N PHE A 197 -43.34 -58.59 2.70
CA PHE A 197 -43.54 -59.65 1.70
C PHE A 197 -42.19 -60.17 1.20
N ASP A 198 -41.85 -61.42 1.57
CA ASP A 198 -40.68 -62.11 1.02
C ASP A 198 -41.00 -62.79 -0.33
N ALA A 199 -42.28 -63.05 -0.61
CA ALA A 199 -42.81 -63.60 -1.86
C ALA A 199 -44.31 -63.24 -2.07
N PHE A 200 -44.84 -63.37 -3.30
CA PHE A 200 -46.19 -62.96 -3.72
C PHE A 200 -47.30 -63.96 -3.34
N ASP A 201 -47.19 -64.55 -2.16
CA ASP A 201 -47.95 -65.75 -1.78
C ASP A 201 -49.30 -65.42 -1.14
N GLY A 202 -49.56 -64.12 -0.93
CA GLY A 202 -50.64 -63.61 -0.09
C GLY A 202 -50.20 -63.42 1.37
N CYS A 203 -50.94 -62.57 2.11
CA CYS A 203 -50.78 -62.40 3.55
C CYS A 203 -51.25 -63.64 4.32
#